data_AF-A4IPV3-F1
#
_entry.id   AF-A4IPV3-F1
#
_cell.length_a   1.000
_cell.length_b   1.000
_cell.length_c   1.000
_cell.angle_alpha   90.00
_cell.angle_beta   90.00
_cell.angle_gamma   90.00
#
_symmetry.space_group_name_H-M   'P 1'
#
loop_
_entity.id
_entity.type
_entity.pdbx_description
1 polymer ?
#
loop_
_entity_poly.entity_id
_entity_poly.type
_entity_poly.pdbx_seq_one_letter_code
_entity_poly.pdbx_strand_id
1 'polypeptide(L)'
;MRLKFISDEALMDLRGNYDSYKEHYYNEDHEWFDNYFKEEGKVLESNIQFEVPVLNMETDYAISDKENVKVIYEALKHLTVNQAT
;
A
#
# COMPACT_ATOMS: atom_id res chain seq x y z
N MET A 1 12.87 -2.32 -2.36
CA MET A 1 11.68 -3.21 -2.24
C MET A 1 10.88 -3.14 -3.53
N ARG A 2 10.00 -4.11 -3.82
CA ARG A 2 9.00 -3.96 -4.88
C ARG A 2 7.74 -3.35 -4.28
N LEU A 3 7.10 -2.44 -5.00
CA LEU A 3 5.80 -1.91 -4.59
C LEU A 3 4.76 -3.04 -4.71
N LYS A 4 3.87 -3.13 -3.71
CA LYS A 4 2.77 -4.07 -3.68
C LYS A 4 1.48 -3.30 -3.84
N PHE A 5 0.66 -3.70 -4.79
CA PHE A 5 -0.65 -3.11 -5.06
C PHE A 5 -1.73 -4.15 -4.81
N ILE A 6 -2.85 -3.74 -4.25
CA ILE A 6 -4.05 -4.59 -4.18
C ILE A 6 -4.67 -4.59 -5.58
N SER A 7 -5.00 -5.77 -6.10
CA SER A 7 -5.67 -5.86 -7.41
C SER A 7 -7.07 -5.24 -7.35
N ASP A 8 -7.56 -4.76 -8.49
CA ASP A 8 -8.92 -4.20 -8.58
C ASP A 8 -9.98 -5.21 -8.14
N GLU A 9 -9.77 -6.49 -8.45
CA GLU A 9 -10.67 -7.58 -8.04
C GLU A 9 -10.69 -7.76 -6.53
N ALA A 10 -9.53 -7.76 -5.88
CA ALA A 10 -9.44 -7.82 -4.42
C ALA A 10 -10.06 -6.59 -3.76
N LEU A 11 -9.84 -5.40 -4.33
CA LEU A 11 -10.46 -4.17 -3.83
C LEU A 11 -11.99 -4.20 -3.97
N MET A 12 -12.50 -4.69 -5.10
CA MET A 12 -13.93 -4.85 -5.33
C MET A 12 -14.54 -5.86 -4.38
N ASP A 13 -13.87 -6.98 -4.13
CA ASP A 13 -14.31 -8.01 -3.19
C ASP A 13 -14.40 -7.47 -1.76
N LEU A 14 -13.35 -6.80 -1.27
CA LEU A 14 -13.33 -6.18 0.06
C LEU A 14 -14.45 -5.13 0.25
N ARG A 15 -14.75 -4.36 -0.81
CA ARG A 15 -15.82 -3.35 -0.78
C ARG A 15 -17.20 -3.97 -0.89
N GLY A 16 -17.37 -4.97 -1.75
CA GLY A 16 -18.65 -5.63 -2.01
C GLY A 16 -19.12 -6.49 -0.84
N ASN A 17 -18.17 -7.09 -0.11
CA ASN A 17 -18.43 -7.99 1.00
C ASN A 17 -18.14 -7.34 2.37
N TYR A 18 -18.22 -6.01 2.46
CA TYR A 18 -17.93 -5.26 3.69
C TYR A 18 -18.65 -5.82 4.92
N ASP A 19 -19.95 -6.11 4.82
CA ASP A 19 -20.72 -6.62 5.95
C ASP A 19 -20.22 -7.97 6.48
N SER A 20 -19.67 -8.80 5.60
CA SER A 20 -19.08 -10.10 5.94
C SER A 20 -17.68 -9.95 6.54
N TYR A 21 -16.93 -8.92 6.13
CA TYR A 21 -15.54 -8.74 6.54
C TYR A 21 -15.33 -7.70 7.65
N LYS A 22 -16.34 -6.88 7.97
CA LYS A 22 -16.24 -5.76 8.91
C LYS A 22 -15.57 -6.12 10.24
N GLU A 23 -15.83 -7.32 10.77
CA GLU A 23 -15.27 -7.78 12.05
C GLU A 23 -13.74 -7.94 11.96
N HIS A 24 -13.22 -8.36 10.80
CA HIS A 24 -11.79 -8.49 10.57
C HIS A 24 -11.07 -7.14 10.48
N TYR A 25 -11.74 -6.05 10.09
CA TYR A 25 -11.16 -4.71 10.09
C TYR A 25 -10.95 -4.15 11.50
N TYR A 26 -11.71 -4.62 12.49
CA TYR A 26 -11.56 -4.23 13.89
C TYR A 26 -10.65 -5.18 14.68
N ASN A 27 -10.21 -6.28 14.07
CA ASN A 27 -9.32 -7.23 14.71
C ASN A 27 -7.86 -6.75 14.63
N GLU A 28 -7.17 -6.72 15.76
CA GLU A 28 -5.79 -6.24 15.89
C GLU A 28 -4.75 -7.33 15.54
N ASP A 29 -5.13 -8.60 15.43
CA ASP A 29 -4.20 -9.68 15.10
C ASP A 29 -3.78 -9.71 13.62
N HIS A 30 -4.55 -9.05 12.76
CA HIS A 30 -4.38 -8.96 11.29
C HIS A 30 -4.28 -10.31 10.55
N GLU A 31 -4.52 -11.45 11.21
CA GLU A 31 -4.26 -12.78 10.66
C GLU A 31 -5.14 -13.05 9.42
N TRP A 32 -6.37 -12.57 9.47
CA TRP A 32 -7.31 -12.71 8.35
C TRP A 32 -6.82 -12.00 7.09
N PHE A 33 -6.38 -10.74 7.20
CA PHE A 33 -5.87 -9.98 6.06
C PHE A 33 -4.55 -10.55 5.54
N ASP A 34 -3.68 -11.03 6.42
CA ASP A 34 -2.44 -11.70 6.02
C ASP A 34 -2.70 -12.95 5.20
N ASN A 35 -3.72 -13.73 5.54
CA ASN A 35 -4.12 -14.91 4.77
C ASN A 35 -4.82 -14.52 3.47
N TYR A 36 -5.74 -13.56 3.53
CA TYR A 36 -6.47 -13.06 2.35
C TYR A 36 -5.51 -12.53 1.28
N PHE A 37 -4.54 -11.69 1.64
CA PHE A 37 -3.60 -11.11 0.68
C PHE A 37 -2.50 -12.07 0.19
N LYS A 38 -2.36 -13.26 0.80
CA LYS A 38 -1.49 -14.33 0.29
C LYS A 38 -2.12 -15.10 -0.87
N GLU A 39 -3.44 -15.01 -1.04
CA GLU A 39 -4.12 -15.66 -2.15
C GLU A 39 -3.63 -15.11 -3.50
N GLU A 40 -3.52 -16.00 -4.48
CA GLU A 40 -3.04 -15.65 -5.81
C GLU A 40 -3.95 -14.58 -6.46
N GLY A 41 -3.33 -13.57 -7.06
CA GLY A 41 -4.05 -12.49 -7.75
C GLY A 41 -4.61 -11.39 -6.84
N LYS A 42 -4.49 -11.50 -5.51
CA LYS A 42 -4.94 -10.44 -4.58
C LYS A 42 -3.96 -9.28 -4.46
N VAL A 43 -2.66 -9.59 -4.51
CA VAL A 43 -1.58 -8.61 -4.47
C VAL A 43 -0.74 -8.72 -5.73
N LEU A 44 -0.57 -7.59 -6.40
CA LEU A 44 0.28 -7.43 -7.57
C LEU A 44 1.62 -6.83 -7.12
N GLU A 45 2.72 -7.43 -7.56
CA GLU A 45 4.04 -6.86 -7.36
C GLU A 45 4.45 -6.03 -8.57
N SER A 46 4.98 -4.84 -8.29
CA SER A 46 5.57 -3.99 -9.31
C SER A 46 6.78 -4.65 -9.96
N ASN A 47 6.90 -4.47 -11.28
CA ASN A 47 8.06 -4.88 -12.06
C ASN A 47 9.31 -4.03 -11.80
N ILE A 48 9.16 -2.87 -11.14
CA ILE A 48 10.27 -1.98 -10.82
C ILE A 48 10.74 -2.16 -9.37
N GLN A 49 12.05 -2.16 -9.19
CA GLN A 49 12.66 -2.11 -7.87
C GLN A 49 12.65 -0.66 -7.39
N PHE A 50 11.94 -0.41 -6.29
CA PHE A 50 11.85 0.89 -5.64
C PHE A 50 12.84 0.95 -4.48
N GLU A 51 13.72 1.94 -4.47
CA GLU A 51 14.47 2.29 -3.27
C GLU A 51 13.57 3.13 -2.36
N VAL A 52 13.32 2.60 -1.16
CA VAL A 52 12.54 3.36 -0.16
C VAL A 52 13.37 4.57 0.20
N PRO A 53 12.85 5.79 -0.04
CA PRO A 53 13.58 6.96 0.35
C PRO A 53 13.60 7.05 1.88
N VAL A 54 14.67 7.65 2.42
CA VAL A 54 14.78 7.86 3.86
C VAL A 54 13.70 8.84 4.30
N LEU A 55 12.73 8.36 5.06
CA LEU A 55 11.67 9.19 5.63
C LEU A 55 12.14 9.84 6.94
N ASN A 56 11.68 11.06 7.16
CA ASN A 56 11.79 11.73 8.45
C ASN A 56 10.85 11.03 9.45
N MET A 57 11.42 10.50 10.53
CA MET A 57 10.74 9.78 11.61
C MET A 57 10.72 10.59 12.91
N GLU A 58 10.93 11.91 12.84
CA GLU A 58 10.79 12.81 13.98
C GLU A 58 9.37 12.83 14.53
N THR A 59 9.24 13.11 15.82
CA THR A 59 7.96 13.11 16.55
C THR A 59 7.07 14.31 16.23
N ASP A 60 7.62 15.35 15.60
CA ASP A 60 6.83 16.49 15.12
C ASP A 60 6.25 16.17 13.73
N TYR A 61 5.05 15.60 13.76
CA TYR A 61 4.34 15.19 12.55
C TYR A 61 4.08 16.33 11.57
N ALA A 62 3.96 17.58 12.03
CA ALA A 62 3.76 18.71 11.12
C ALA A 62 4.99 18.96 10.23
N ILE A 63 6.19 18.64 10.74
CA ILE A 63 7.46 18.76 10.02
C ILE A 63 7.70 17.47 9.22
N SER A 64 7.66 16.31 9.89
CA SER A 64 7.99 15.03 9.25
C SER A 64 7.06 14.70 8.10
N ASP A 65 5.74 14.94 8.23
CA ASP A 65 4.78 14.61 7.17
C ASP A 65 5.01 15.47 5.93
N LYS A 66 5.26 16.76 6.13
CA LYS A 66 5.55 17.69 5.03
C LYS A 66 6.83 17.30 4.28
N GLU A 67 7.85 16.88 4.99
CA GLU A 67 9.11 16.43 4.40
C GLU A 67 8.94 15.09 3.68
N ASN A 68 8.25 14.13 4.30
CA ASN A 68 7.96 12.82 3.72
C ASN A 68 7.14 12.91 2.44
N VAL A 69 6.13 13.80 2.39
CA VAL A 69 5.36 14.04 1.17
C VAL A 69 6.24 14.55 0.03
N LYS A 70 7.17 15.48 0.30
CA LYS A 70 8.11 15.96 -0.72
C LYS A 70 9.02 14.86 -1.21
N VAL A 71 9.58 14.08 -0.29
CA VAL A 71 10.50 12.98 -0.58
C VAL A 71 9.82 11.93 -1.46
N ILE A 72 8.59 11.54 -1.13
CA ILE A 72 7.79 10.60 -1.92
C ILE A 72 7.46 11.20 -3.29
N TYR A 73 7.01 12.47 -3.34
CA TYR A 73 6.70 13.13 -4.62
C TYR A 73 7.92 13.21 -5.54
N GLU A 74 9.09 13.61 -5.02
CA GLU A 74 10.33 13.69 -5.79
C GLU A 74 10.76 12.33 -6.34
N ALA A 75 10.58 11.25 -5.56
CA ALA A 75 10.88 9.89 -6.00
C ALA A 75 9.91 9.40 -7.10
N LEU A 76 8.65 9.84 -7.07
CA LEU A 76 7.60 9.31 -7.94
C LEU A 76 7.27 10.21 -9.15
N LYS A 77 7.63 11.50 -9.17
CA LYS A 77 7.19 12.47 -10.19
C LYS A 77 7.60 12.14 -11.63
N HIS A 78 8.56 11.24 -11.82
CA HIS A 78 9.05 10.81 -13.13
C HIS A 78 8.56 9.41 -13.55
N LEU A 79 7.74 8.75 -12.73
CA LEU A 79 7.13 7.48 -13.09
C LEU A 79 6.14 7.69 -14.23
N THR A 80 6.39 7.01 -15.33
CA THR A 80 5.45 6.96 -16.46
C THR A 80 4.35 5.92 -16.18
N VAL A 81 3.17 6.09 -16.77
CA VAL A 81 2.03 5.16 -16.62
C VAL A 81 2.44 3.71 -16.92
N ASN A 82 3.28 3.49 -17.92
CA ASN A 82 3.80 2.18 -18.32
C ASN A 82 4.77 1.54 -17.30
N GLN A 83 5.27 2.30 -16.33
CA GLN A 83 6.10 1.78 -15.23
C GLN A 83 5.29 1.55 -13.94
N ALA A 84 4.06 2.09 -13.90
CA ALA A 84 3.15 1.93 -12.76
C ALA A 84 2.25 0.68 -12.87
N THR A 85 2.06 0.16 -14.08
CA THR A 85 1.35 -1.09 -14.42
C THR A 85 2.32 -2.16 -14.88
#